data_AF-A0A3D1CI46-F1
#
_entry.id   AF-A0A3D1CI46-F1
#
_cell.length_a   1.000
_cell.length_b   1.000
_cell.length_c   1.000
_cell.angle_alpha   90.00
_cell.angle_beta   90.00
_cell.angle_gamma   90.00
#
_symmetry.space_group_name_H-M   'P 1'
#
loop_
_entity.id
_entity.type
_entity.pdbx_description
1 polymer ?
#
loop_
_entity_poly.entity_id
_entity_poly.type
_entity_poly.pdbx_seq_one_letter_code
_entity_poly.pdbx_strand_id
1 'polypeptide(L)'
;MSGKLLKRAISNSSEVWQSDKSQHAWIFIAGAMAMLMHETFRFGLDLPGRQGLTLMAILIFVRLVSPYHYSATLAGSGGLVAALVIRDNPAAAIIVLSQGIVLDLAFKQLSVSNITLWLLPLAAGLAHMLKPLFKMGFLTWAGVETDSLRHGLAYPFITHFI
;
A
#
# COMPACT_ATOMS: atom_id res chain seq x y z
N MET A 1 8.82 -13.15 50.47
CA MET A 1 8.97 -13.59 49.06
C MET A 1 7.73 -13.17 48.27
N SER A 2 7.71 -12.00 47.63
CA SER A 2 6.66 -11.61 46.68
C SER A 2 7.21 -10.53 45.76
N GLY A 3 7.33 -10.82 44.46
CA GLY A 3 8.00 -9.93 43.50
C GLY A 3 8.40 -10.61 42.19
N LYS A 4 8.45 -11.95 42.16
CA LYS A 4 8.74 -12.72 40.93
C LYS A 4 7.56 -12.83 39.96
N LEU A 5 6.31 -12.69 40.43
CA LEU A 5 5.12 -12.83 39.59
C LEU A 5 4.88 -11.60 38.69
N LEU A 6 5.14 -10.40 39.20
CA LEU A 6 4.86 -9.15 38.48
C LEU A 6 5.86 -8.91 37.33
N LYS A 7 7.10 -9.40 37.48
CA LYS A 7 8.15 -9.27 36.46
C LYS A 7 7.91 -10.13 35.20
N ARG A 8 7.19 -11.26 35.34
CA ARG A 8 6.88 -12.17 34.23
C ARG A 8 5.78 -11.65 33.31
N ALA A 9 4.76 -10.98 33.86
CA ALA A 9 3.64 -10.47 33.06
C ALA A 9 4.08 -9.35 32.10
N ILE A 10 4.96 -8.45 32.55
CA ILE A 10 5.47 -7.33 31.75
C ILE A 10 6.46 -7.81 30.68
N SER A 11 7.29 -8.80 30.99
CA SER A 11 8.28 -9.38 30.07
C SER A 11 7.64 -10.18 28.93
N ASN A 12 6.59 -10.95 29.20
CA ASN A 12 5.91 -11.75 28.18
C ASN A 12 5.19 -10.88 27.14
N SER A 13 4.62 -9.73 27.56
CA SER A 13 4.00 -8.82 26.59
C SER A 13 5.05 -8.25 25.63
N SER A 14 6.21 -7.79 26.10
CA SER A 14 7.22 -7.22 25.19
C SER A 14 7.77 -8.23 24.18
N GLU A 15 7.95 -9.49 24.57
CA GLU A 15 8.42 -10.56 23.67
C GLU A 15 7.38 -10.93 22.60
N VAL A 16 6.09 -10.95 22.96
CA VAL A 16 4.99 -11.17 22.00
C VAL A 16 4.93 -10.03 20.96
N TRP A 17 5.18 -8.79 21.39
CA TRP A 17 5.24 -7.63 20.50
C TRP A 17 6.51 -7.58 19.63
N GLN A 18 7.58 -8.25 20.04
CA GLN A 18 8.83 -8.38 19.27
C GLN A 18 8.92 -9.63 18.39
N SER A 19 7.98 -10.57 18.52
CA SER A 19 7.94 -11.75 17.66
C SER A 19 7.74 -11.38 16.19
N ASP A 20 8.48 -12.03 15.29
CA ASP A 20 8.31 -11.85 13.84
C ASP A 20 6.83 -11.94 13.43
N LYS A 21 6.07 -12.91 13.96
CA LYS A 21 4.65 -13.10 13.62
C LYS A 21 3.78 -11.90 13.95
N SER A 22 4.01 -11.23 15.09
CA SER A 22 3.23 -10.06 15.46
C SER A 22 3.61 -8.86 14.59
N GLN A 23 4.87 -8.71 14.20
CA GLN A 23 5.29 -7.69 13.24
C GLN A 23 4.60 -7.85 11.88
N HIS A 24 4.56 -9.07 11.33
CA HIS A 24 3.85 -9.34 10.08
C HIS A 24 2.35 -9.00 10.19
N ALA A 25 1.72 -9.35 11.31
CA ALA A 25 0.33 -9.00 11.58
C ALA A 25 0.11 -7.47 11.63
N TRP A 26 1.00 -6.73 12.30
CA TRP A 26 0.92 -5.27 12.35
C TRP A 26 1.09 -4.62 10.98
N ILE A 27 2.01 -5.11 10.15
CA ILE A 27 2.22 -4.63 8.78
C ILE A 27 0.97 -4.88 7.93
N PHE A 28 0.40 -6.08 8.03
CA PHE A 28 -0.84 -6.43 7.34
C PHE A 28 -2.00 -5.53 7.77
N ILE A 29 -2.19 -5.35 9.07
CA ILE A 29 -3.23 -4.46 9.63
C ILE A 29 -3.01 -3.01 9.18
N ALA A 30 -1.77 -2.52 9.17
CA ALA A 30 -1.45 -1.18 8.71
C ALA A 30 -1.87 -0.96 7.25
N GLY A 31 -1.63 -1.96 6.39
CA GLY A 31 -2.09 -1.95 5.01
C GLY A 31 -3.62 -1.96 4.85
N ALA A 32 -4.31 -2.78 5.64
CA ALA A 32 -5.77 -2.80 5.67
C ALA A 32 -6.36 -1.45 6.14
N MET A 33 -5.76 -0.84 7.17
CA MET A 33 -6.11 0.49 7.66
C MET A 33 -5.83 1.57 6.62
N ALA A 34 -4.71 1.49 5.89
CA ALA A 34 -4.39 2.43 4.82
C ALA A 34 -5.47 2.43 3.73
N MET A 35 -5.95 1.24 3.35
CA MET A 35 -7.07 1.09 2.41
C MET A 35 -8.39 1.63 2.98
N LEU A 36 -8.69 1.33 4.25
CA LEU A 36 -9.87 1.87 4.94
C LEU A 36 -9.87 3.40 4.96
N MET A 37 -8.73 4.01 5.28
CA MET A 37 -8.55 5.46 5.26
C MET A 37 -8.68 6.01 3.84
N HIS A 38 -8.08 5.35 2.85
CA HIS A 38 -8.20 5.71 1.44
C HIS A 38 -9.68 5.79 1.01
N GLU A 39 -10.51 4.83 1.43
CA GLU A 39 -11.94 4.81 1.12
C GLU A 39 -12.76 5.80 1.97
N THR A 40 -12.46 5.93 3.26
CA THR A 40 -13.24 6.77 4.18
C THR A 40 -13.00 8.26 3.92
N PHE A 41 -11.78 8.66 3.59
CA PHE A 41 -11.42 10.07 3.37
C PHE A 41 -11.67 10.55 1.93
N ARG A 42 -12.73 10.07 1.27
CA ARG A 42 -13.18 10.51 -0.08
C ARG A 42 -13.79 11.91 -0.11
N PHE A 43 -13.43 12.79 0.83
CA PHE A 43 -13.95 14.15 0.91
C PHE A 43 -13.17 15.12 0.00
N GLY A 44 -13.89 15.76 -0.93
CA GLY A 44 -13.44 16.89 -1.76
C GLY A 44 -12.87 16.55 -3.13
N LEU A 45 -13.22 17.38 -4.13
CA LEU A 45 -12.79 17.48 -5.54
C LEU A 45 -12.50 16.16 -6.29
N ASP A 46 -13.30 15.87 -7.33
CA ASP A 46 -13.22 14.74 -8.28
C ASP A 46 -11.95 14.74 -9.17
N LEU A 47 -10.76 14.81 -8.55
CA LEU A 47 -9.50 14.67 -9.26
C LEU A 47 -9.07 13.19 -9.25
N PRO A 48 -8.95 12.54 -10.42
CA PRO A 48 -8.52 11.15 -10.50
C PRO A 48 -7.05 11.02 -10.08
N GLY A 49 -6.76 10.24 -9.04
CA GLY A 49 -5.39 9.93 -8.60
C GLY A 49 -4.99 10.48 -7.23
N ARG A 50 -5.63 11.56 -6.74
CA ARG A 50 -5.21 12.27 -5.51
C ARG A 50 -5.06 11.38 -4.28
N GLN A 51 -6.07 10.57 -3.97
CA GLN A 51 -6.03 9.75 -2.75
C GLN A 51 -5.08 8.57 -2.84
N GLY A 52 -4.66 8.22 -4.06
CA GLY A 52 -3.70 7.17 -4.30
C GLY A 52 -2.34 7.48 -3.72
N LEU A 53 -1.96 8.76 -3.71
CA LEU A 53 -0.71 9.23 -3.13
C LEU A 53 -0.69 9.05 -1.60
N THR A 54 -1.81 9.27 -0.91
CA THR A 54 -1.90 9.02 0.54
C THR A 54 -1.68 7.55 0.86
N LEU A 55 -2.30 6.66 0.09
CA LEU A 55 -2.09 5.23 0.22
C LEU A 55 -0.62 4.86 -0.05
N MET A 56 -0.03 5.38 -1.13
CA MET A 56 1.38 5.15 -1.45
C MET A 56 2.31 5.67 -0.35
N ALA A 57 2.03 6.83 0.24
CA ALA A 57 2.82 7.40 1.33
C ALA A 57 2.82 6.48 2.56
N ILE A 58 1.66 5.89 2.90
CA ILE A 58 1.58 4.92 4.00
C ILE A 58 2.36 3.65 3.65
N LEU A 59 2.25 3.12 2.43
CA LEU A 59 3.01 1.95 2.02
C LEU A 59 4.53 2.18 2.05
N ILE A 60 5.00 3.35 1.60
CA ILE A 60 6.40 3.76 1.72
C ILE A 60 6.82 3.83 3.19
N PHE A 61 6.00 4.44 4.04
CA PHE A 61 6.30 4.56 5.46
C PHE A 61 6.45 3.16 6.11
N VAL A 62 5.51 2.25 5.84
CA VAL A 62 5.58 0.86 6.33
C VAL A 62 6.83 0.15 5.81
N ARG A 63 7.21 0.36 4.53
CA ARG A 63 8.44 -0.17 3.93
C ARG A 63 9.71 0.33 4.64
N LEU A 64 9.75 1.61 5.00
CA LEU A 64 10.92 2.25 5.61
C LEU A 64 11.09 1.89 7.09
N VAL A 65 9.99 1.71 7.82
CA VAL A 65 10.02 1.46 9.28
C VAL A 65 10.13 -0.03 9.61
N SER A 66 9.67 -0.91 8.71
CA SER A 66 9.70 -2.35 8.95
C SER A 66 11.03 -3.00 8.52
N PRO A 67 11.64 -3.87 9.36
CA PRO A 67 12.82 -4.65 8.99
C PRO A 67 12.52 -5.77 7.98
N TYR A 68 11.26 -6.18 7.84
CA TYR A 68 10.87 -7.27 6.94
C TYR A 68 11.01 -6.87 5.46
N HIS A 69 11.60 -7.75 4.62
CA HIS A 69 11.95 -7.46 3.22
C HIS A 69 10.77 -7.28 2.26
N TYR A 70 9.58 -7.76 2.63
CA TYR A 70 8.37 -7.65 1.79
C TYR A 70 7.23 -6.92 2.52
N SER A 71 7.57 -5.90 3.31
CA SER A 71 6.58 -5.21 4.15
C SER A 71 5.60 -4.37 3.34
N ALA A 72 6.01 -3.80 2.18
CA ALA A 72 5.05 -3.10 1.32
C ALA A 72 4.07 -4.07 0.66
N THR A 73 4.54 -5.25 0.24
CA THR A 73 3.70 -6.32 -0.33
C THR A 73 2.73 -6.87 0.71
N LEU A 74 3.20 -7.08 1.93
CA LEU A 74 2.37 -7.56 3.03
C LEU A 74 1.34 -6.52 3.49
N ALA A 75 1.70 -5.24 3.49
CA ALA A 75 0.72 -4.17 3.66
C ALA A 75 -0.26 -4.13 2.47
N GLY A 76 0.23 -4.30 1.23
CA GLY A 76 -0.59 -4.43 0.03
C GLY A 76 -1.59 -5.58 0.11
N SER A 77 -1.23 -6.73 0.69
CA SER A 77 -2.16 -7.85 0.88
C SER A 77 -3.22 -7.55 1.94
N GLY A 78 -2.88 -6.81 3.00
CA GLY A 78 -3.85 -6.26 3.95
C GLY A 78 -4.83 -5.31 3.27
N GLY A 79 -4.32 -4.41 2.43
CA GLY A 79 -5.13 -3.52 1.61
C GLY A 79 -6.02 -4.28 0.63
N LEU A 80 -5.53 -5.38 0.03
CA LEU A 80 -6.29 -6.23 -0.88
C LEU A 80 -7.49 -6.84 -0.16
N VAL A 81 -7.28 -7.40 1.03
CA VAL A 81 -8.36 -7.99 1.82
C VAL A 81 -9.38 -6.93 2.20
N ALA A 82 -8.93 -5.75 2.64
CA ALA A 82 -9.81 -4.62 2.92
C ALA A 82 -10.61 -4.21 1.67
N ALA A 83 -9.98 -4.12 0.50
CA ALA A 83 -10.65 -3.76 -0.75
C ALA A 83 -11.72 -4.78 -1.18
N LEU A 84 -11.46 -6.07 -0.98
CA LEU A 84 -12.47 -7.12 -1.25
C LEU A 84 -13.62 -7.06 -0.25
N VAL A 85 -13.32 -7.00 1.04
CA VAL A 85 -14.34 -7.07 2.11
C VAL A 85 -15.23 -5.83 2.13
N ILE A 86 -14.66 -4.64 1.92
CA ILE A 86 -15.40 -3.36 2.07
C ILE A 86 -16.08 -2.96 0.77
N ARG A 87 -15.45 -3.27 -0.38
CA ARG A 87 -15.77 -2.65 -1.67
C ARG A 87 -16.22 -3.64 -2.73
N ASP A 88 -16.06 -4.94 -2.46
CA ASP A 88 -16.30 -6.04 -3.40
C ASP A 88 -15.71 -5.77 -4.81
N ASN A 89 -14.55 -5.10 -4.84
CA ASN A 89 -13.93 -4.63 -6.08
C ASN A 89 -12.60 -5.37 -6.30
N PRO A 90 -12.61 -6.47 -7.09
CA PRO A 90 -11.41 -7.28 -7.31
C PRO A 90 -10.32 -6.50 -8.05
N ALA A 91 -10.68 -5.54 -8.91
CA ALA A 91 -9.69 -4.72 -9.62
C ALA A 91 -8.92 -3.81 -8.64
N ALA A 92 -9.61 -3.16 -7.70
CA ALA A 92 -8.96 -2.33 -6.67
C ALA A 92 -8.02 -3.17 -5.79
N ALA A 93 -8.47 -4.37 -5.41
CA ALA A 93 -7.69 -5.35 -4.65
C ALA A 93 -6.38 -5.74 -5.35
N ILE A 94 -6.45 -6.11 -6.63
CA ILE A 94 -5.27 -6.47 -7.44
C ILE A 94 -4.32 -5.28 -7.58
N ILE A 95 -4.86 -4.09 -7.84
CA ILE A 95 -4.06 -2.87 -8.02
C ILE A 95 -3.27 -2.57 -6.74
N VAL A 96 -3.90 -2.62 -5.57
CA VAL A 96 -3.24 -2.32 -4.29
C VAL A 96 -2.13 -3.34 -3.97
N LEU A 97 -2.36 -4.63 -4.24
CA LEU A 97 -1.33 -5.66 -4.06
C LEU A 97 -0.16 -5.43 -5.02
N SER A 98 -0.47 -5.17 -6.30
CA SER A 98 0.56 -4.92 -7.32
C SER A 98 1.43 -3.71 -6.98
N GLN A 99 0.84 -2.66 -6.40
CA GLN A 99 1.55 -1.47 -5.94
C GLN A 99 2.52 -1.80 -4.81
N GLY A 100 2.11 -2.63 -3.84
CA GLY A 100 2.98 -3.12 -2.77
C GLY A 100 4.18 -3.92 -3.31
N ILE A 101 3.94 -4.81 -4.28
CA ILE A 101 5.00 -5.61 -4.93
C ILE A 101 6.00 -4.70 -5.65
N VAL A 102 5.51 -3.78 -6.49
CA VAL A 102 6.39 -2.86 -7.23
C VAL A 102 7.18 -1.96 -6.28
N LEU A 103 6.59 -1.55 -5.16
CA LEU A 103 7.27 -0.72 -4.18
C LEU A 103 8.40 -1.47 -3.46
N ASP A 104 8.20 -2.74 -3.06
CA ASP A 104 9.29 -3.54 -2.47
C ASP A 104 10.42 -3.78 -3.48
N LEU A 105 10.10 -4.04 -4.76
CA LEU A 105 11.09 -4.18 -5.82
C LEU A 105 11.87 -2.89 -6.06
N ALA A 106 11.17 -1.75 -6.13
CA ALA A 106 11.79 -0.43 -6.27
C ALA A 106 12.67 -0.12 -5.05
N PHE A 107 12.19 -0.41 -3.84
CA PHE A 107 12.96 -0.20 -2.63
C PHE A 107 14.24 -1.04 -2.63
N LYS A 108 14.19 -2.32 -3.01
CA LYS A 108 15.37 -3.18 -3.12
C LYS A 108 16.40 -2.65 -4.11
N GLN A 109 15.96 -2.08 -5.24
CA GLN A 109 16.85 -1.50 -6.23
C GLN A 109 17.46 -0.17 -5.76
N LEU A 110 16.67 0.65 -5.04
CA LEU A 110 17.07 1.98 -4.58
C LEU A 110 17.82 1.95 -3.24
N SER A 111 17.73 0.88 -2.46
CA SER A 111 18.42 0.73 -1.17
C SER A 111 19.93 0.48 -1.32
N VAL A 112 20.44 0.39 -2.55
CA VAL A 112 21.88 0.25 -2.84
C VAL A 112 22.67 1.48 -2.35
N SER A 113 22.05 2.66 -2.34
CA SER A 113 22.65 3.89 -1.81
C SER A 113 21.63 4.75 -1.06
N ASN A 114 22.09 5.47 -0.04
CA ASN A 114 21.23 6.42 0.69
C ASN A 114 20.75 7.57 -0.20
N ILE A 115 21.52 7.96 -1.21
CA ILE A 115 21.14 9.03 -2.14
C ILE A 115 19.94 8.59 -3.01
N THR A 116 19.87 7.30 -3.37
CA THR A 116 18.83 6.77 -4.25
C THR A 116 17.50 6.55 -3.52
N LEU A 117 17.49 6.51 -2.19
CA LEU A 117 16.25 6.48 -1.40
C LEU A 117 15.41 7.76 -1.56
N TRP A 118 16.02 8.90 -1.92
CA TRP A 118 15.29 10.12 -2.27
C TRP A 118 14.44 9.98 -3.54
N LEU A 119 14.69 8.95 -4.37
CA LEU A 119 13.88 8.64 -5.55
C LEU A 119 12.67 7.74 -5.21
N LEU A 120 12.52 7.29 -3.96
CA LEU A 120 11.44 6.40 -3.56
C LEU A 120 10.04 7.03 -3.73
N PRO A 121 9.81 8.32 -3.45
CA PRO A 121 8.54 8.97 -3.78
C PRO A 121 8.22 8.96 -5.28
N LEU A 122 9.23 9.16 -6.14
CA LEU A 122 9.06 9.07 -7.60
C LEU A 122 8.70 7.64 -8.01
N ALA A 123 9.39 6.64 -7.45
CA ALA A 123 9.06 5.23 -7.68
C ALA A 123 7.65 4.88 -7.22
N ALA A 124 7.17 5.47 -6.13
CA ALA A 124 5.81 5.29 -5.65
C ALA A 124 4.77 5.97 -6.54
N GLY A 125 5.07 7.15 -7.09
CA GLY A 125 4.25 7.77 -8.15
C GLY A 125 4.14 6.87 -9.39
N LEU A 126 5.27 6.29 -9.83
CA LEU A 126 5.28 5.32 -10.93
C LEU A 126 4.49 4.04 -10.60
N ALA A 127 4.61 3.51 -9.37
CA ALA A 127 3.77 2.41 -8.91
C ALA A 127 2.29 2.82 -8.90
N HIS A 128 1.97 4.07 -8.58
CA HIS A 128 0.59 4.55 -8.62
C HIS A 128 0.00 4.56 -10.04
N MET A 129 0.82 4.83 -11.06
CA MET A 129 0.44 4.76 -12.48
C MET A 129 0.05 3.34 -12.96
N LEU A 130 0.28 2.28 -12.16
CA LEU A 130 -0.28 0.95 -12.45
C LEU A 130 -1.81 0.98 -12.51
N LYS A 131 -2.46 1.84 -11.73
CA LYS A 131 -3.93 1.91 -11.66
C LYS A 131 -4.60 2.19 -13.02
N PRO A 132 -4.24 3.25 -13.77
CA PRO A 132 -4.76 3.44 -15.12
C PRO A 132 -4.30 2.35 -16.10
N LEU A 133 -3.09 1.80 -15.94
CA LEU A 133 -2.60 0.72 -16.80
C LEU A 133 -3.43 -0.56 -16.66
N PHE A 134 -3.75 -0.98 -15.43
CA PHE A 134 -4.65 -2.10 -15.18
C PHE A 134 -6.05 -1.82 -15.71
N LYS A 135 -6.60 -0.62 -15.49
CA LYS A 135 -7.91 -0.23 -16.05
C LYS A 135 -7.92 -0.31 -17.57
N MET A 136 -6.85 0.12 -18.24
CA MET A 136 -6.72 -0.01 -19.69
C MET A 136 -6.68 -1.48 -20.11
N GLY A 137 -5.88 -2.31 -19.43
CA GLY A 137 -5.84 -3.76 -19.67
C GLY A 137 -7.21 -4.42 -19.54
N PHE A 138 -7.94 -4.13 -18.46
CA PHE A 138 -9.31 -4.60 -18.26
C PHE A 138 -10.27 -4.10 -19.35
N LEU A 139 -10.14 -2.85 -19.82
CA LEU A 139 -10.93 -2.37 -20.95
C LEU A 139 -10.65 -3.16 -22.22
N THR A 140 -9.37 -3.31 -22.58
CA THR A 140 -8.96 -3.94 -23.83
C THR A 140 -9.27 -5.43 -23.87
N TRP A 141 -9.28 -6.10 -22.70
CA TRP A 141 -9.46 -7.55 -22.61
C TRP A 141 -10.89 -7.98 -22.24
N ALA A 142 -11.56 -7.22 -21.37
CA ALA A 142 -12.90 -7.56 -20.86
C ALA A 142 -14.03 -6.65 -21.38
N GLY A 143 -13.71 -5.61 -22.17
CA GLY A 143 -14.71 -4.70 -22.74
C GLY A 143 -15.44 -3.83 -21.71
N VAL A 144 -14.94 -3.77 -20.47
CA VAL A 144 -15.60 -3.03 -19.37
C VAL A 144 -15.29 -1.54 -19.49
N GLU A 145 -16.26 -0.74 -19.96
CA GLU A 145 -16.13 0.71 -20.00
C GLU A 145 -15.83 1.27 -18.60
N THR A 146 -14.74 2.04 -18.46
CA THR A 146 -14.43 2.77 -17.24
C THR A 146 -14.53 4.26 -17.50
N ASP A 147 -15.27 4.98 -16.64
CA ASP A 147 -15.60 6.41 -16.75
C ASP A 147 -14.39 7.34 -17.00
N SER A 148 -13.19 6.91 -16.59
CA SER A 148 -11.98 7.74 -16.58
C SER A 148 -11.31 7.94 -17.95
N LEU A 149 -11.72 7.23 -19.00
CA LEU A 149 -11.07 7.26 -20.32
C LEU A 149 -11.73 8.21 -21.34
N ARG A 150 -12.83 8.88 -20.97
CA ARG A 150 -13.56 9.78 -21.87
C ARG A 150 -12.76 10.99 -22.37
N HIS A 151 -11.68 11.38 -21.68
CA HIS A 151 -10.83 12.54 -22.01
C HIS A 151 -9.42 12.16 -22.50
N GLY A 152 -9.21 10.91 -22.91
CA GLY A 152 -7.92 10.41 -23.40
C GLY A 152 -6.98 9.88 -22.30
N LEU A 153 -5.90 9.20 -22.72
CA LEU A 153 -4.98 8.47 -21.83
C LEU A 153 -4.03 9.39 -21.05
N ALA A 154 -3.66 10.54 -21.60
CA ALA A 154 -2.65 11.42 -21.00
C ALA A 154 -3.08 11.97 -19.62
N TYR A 155 -4.37 12.32 -19.48
CA TYR A 155 -4.90 12.93 -18.25
C TYR A 155 -4.80 11.97 -17.05
N PRO A 156 -5.28 10.71 -17.10
CA PRO A 156 -5.10 9.73 -16.02
C PRO A 156 -3.64 9.46 -15.67
N PHE A 157 -2.74 9.40 -16.65
CA PHE A 157 -1.33 9.13 -16.41
C PHE A 157 -0.63 10.28 -15.69
N ILE A 158 -0.90 11.53 -16.09
CA ILE A 158 -0.31 12.71 -15.47
C ILE A 158 -0.83 12.89 -14.05
N THR A 159 -2.14 12.72 -13.81
CA THR A 159 -2.73 12.94 -12.47
C THR A 159 -2.52 11.78 -11.50
N HIS A 160 -2.11 10.59 -11.97
CA HIS A 160 -1.65 9.51 -11.09
C HIS A 160 -0.13 9.59 -10.83
N PHE A 161 0.60 10.42 -11.57
CA PHE A 161 2.03 10.67 -11.35
C PHE A 161 2.29 11.87 -10.43
N ILE A 162 1.45 12.91 -10.50
CA ILE A 162 1.49 14.15 -9.69
C ILE A 162 0.53 14.06 -8.52
#